data_AF-A0A399J6Q1-F1
#
_entry.id   AF-A0A399J6Q1-F1
#
_cell.length_a   1.000
_cell.length_b   1.000
_cell.length_c   1.000
_cell.angle_alpha   90.00
_cell.angle_beta   90.00
_cell.angle_gamma   90.00
#
_symmetry.space_group_name_H-M   'P 1'
#
loop_
_entity.id
_entity.type
_entity.pdbx_description
1 polymer ?
#
loop_
_entity_poly.entity_id
_entity_poly.type
_entity_poly.pdbx_seq_one_letter_code
_entity_poly.pdbx_strand_id
1 'polypeptide(L)'
;MQLIIGTQAITPADVRQIPGGIEAELAGDALTCFLDGAANGASMELHGGALDRHAVDVTEIRMHGCATKVTLMTTHEMALN
;
A
#
# COMPACT_ATOMS: atom_id res chain seq x y z
N MET A 1 1.50 -7.41 -8.93
CA MET A 1 0.80 -7.09 -7.66
C MET A 1 0.24 -5.69 -7.82
N GLN A 2 -0.98 -5.45 -7.35
CA GLN A 2 -1.66 -4.16 -7.43
C GLN A 2 -2.05 -3.70 -6.04
N LEU A 3 -2.07 -2.38 -5.84
CA LEU A 3 -2.63 -1.77 -4.65
C LEU A 3 -3.95 -1.10 -5.05
N ILE A 4 -5.03 -1.47 -4.38
CA ILE A 4 -6.34 -0.85 -4.54
C ILE A 4 -6.49 0.20 -3.45
N ILE A 5 -6.93 1.39 -3.83
CA ILE A 5 -7.11 2.55 -2.96
C ILE A 5 -8.53 3.07 -3.18
N GLY A 6 -9.44 2.75 -2.26
CA GLY A 6 -10.88 2.90 -2.48
C GLY A 6 -11.33 2.11 -3.72
N THR A 7 -11.56 2.80 -4.83
CA THR A 7 -11.96 2.19 -6.12
C THR A 7 -10.88 2.27 -7.20
N GLN A 8 -9.72 2.88 -6.89
CA GLN A 8 -8.64 3.07 -7.84
C GLN A 8 -7.60 1.96 -7.70
N ALA A 9 -7.23 1.34 -8.81
CA ALA A 9 -6.13 0.38 -8.86
C ALA A 9 -4.85 1.08 -9.32
N ILE A 10 -3.80 0.98 -8.52
CA ILE A 10 -2.46 1.43 -8.90
C ILE A 10 -1.49 0.23 -8.98
N THR A 11 -0.51 0.35 -9.87
CA THR A 11 0.58 -0.61 -9.99
C THR A 11 1.85 0.04 -9.47
N PRO A 12 2.41 -0.41 -8.34
CA PRO A 12 3.69 0.09 -7.85
C PRO A 12 4.82 -0.16 -8.85
N ALA A 13 5.84 0.70 -8.84
CA ALA A 13 7.02 0.56 -9.68
C ALA A 13 7.88 -0.64 -9.26
N ASP A 14 7.97 -0.87 -7.95
CA ASP A 14 8.59 -2.06 -7.35
C ASP A 14 7.80 -2.51 -6.12
N VAL A 15 7.82 -3.82 -5.85
CA VAL A 15 7.18 -4.40 -4.67
C VAL A 15 8.06 -5.47 -4.07
N ARG A 16 8.34 -5.32 -2.78
CA ARG A 16 9.07 -6.30 -1.97
C ARG A 16 8.20 -6.78 -0.82
N GLN A 17 8.08 -8.10 -0.65
CA GLN A 17 7.42 -8.65 0.53
C GLN A 17 8.30 -8.50 1.77
N ILE A 18 7.66 -8.20 2.90
CA ILE A 18 8.26 -8.14 4.23
C ILE A 18 7.42 -8.96 5.20
N PRO A 19 7.95 -9.33 6.38
CA PRO A 19 7.13 -9.99 7.39
C PRO A 19 5.89 -9.16 7.73
N GLY A 20 4.70 -9.71 7.48
CA GLY A 20 3.42 -9.05 7.78
C GLY A 20 2.97 -7.97 6.79
N GLY A 21 3.60 -7.82 5.62
CA GLY A 21 3.22 -6.77 4.69
C GLY A 21 4.07 -6.69 3.42
N ILE A 22 4.08 -5.49 2.83
CA ILE A 22 4.94 -5.15 1.69
C ILE A 22 5.63 -3.79 1.88
N GLU A 23 6.75 -3.63 1.20
CA GLU A 23 7.32 -2.33 0.87
C GLU A 23 7.10 -2.11 -0.63
N ALA A 24 6.48 -0.99 -0.99
CA ALA A 24 6.17 -0.62 -2.36
C ALA A 24 6.87 0.68 -2.73
N GLU A 25 7.47 0.74 -3.93
CA GLU A 25 7.97 1.98 -4.50
C GLU A 25 6.90 2.60 -5.40
N LEU A 26 6.53 3.84 -5.11
CA LEU A 26 5.52 4.61 -5.85
C LEU A 26 6.16 5.84 -6.50
N ALA A 27 5.74 6.12 -7.74
CA ALA A 27 6.17 7.28 -8.49
C ALA A 27 5.03 7.78 -9.41
N GLY A 28 5.13 9.05 -9.82
CA GLY A 28 4.17 9.67 -10.74
C GLY A 28 2.72 9.58 -10.25
N ASP A 29 1.81 9.26 -11.17
CA ASP A 29 0.37 9.20 -10.88
C ASP A 29 0.00 8.18 -9.79
N ALA A 30 0.76 7.09 -9.68
CA ALA A 30 0.55 6.08 -8.64
C ALA A 30 0.84 6.66 -7.24
N LEU A 31 1.87 7.50 -7.12
CA LEU A 31 2.18 8.18 -5.86
C LEU A 31 1.12 9.25 -5.53
N THR A 32 0.70 10.06 -6.50
CA THR A 32 -0.33 11.08 -6.29
C THR A 32 -1.64 10.46 -5.84
N CYS A 33 -2.12 9.44 -6.56
CA CYS A 33 -3.32 8.69 -6.19
C CYS A 33 -3.21 8.08 -4.79
N PHE A 34 -2.03 7.54 -4.44
CA PHE A 34 -1.79 6.99 -3.12
C PHE A 34 -1.87 8.04 -2.02
N LEU A 35 -1.22 9.18 -2.18
CA LEU A 35 -1.22 10.25 -1.18
C LEU A 35 -2.62 10.84 -1.00
N ASP A 36 -3.37 11.03 -2.08
CA ASP A 36 -4.74 11.51 -2.02
C ASP A 36 -5.64 10.51 -1.28
N GLY A 37 -5.55 9.22 -1.60
CA GLY A 37 -6.31 8.19 -0.90
C GLY A 37 -5.95 8.10 0.58
N ALA A 38 -4.66 8.12 0.91
CA ALA A 38 -4.17 8.11 2.29
C ALA A 38 -4.69 9.32 3.08
N ALA A 39 -4.61 10.53 2.51
CA ALA A 39 -5.05 11.76 3.16
C ALA A 39 -6.56 11.79 3.42
N ASN A 40 -7.35 11.11 2.58
CA ASN A 40 -8.80 11.04 2.70
C ASN A 40 -9.30 9.80 3.49
N GLY A 41 -8.39 8.99 4.03
CA GLY A 41 -8.75 7.77 4.78
C GLY A 41 -9.41 6.70 3.92
N ALA A 42 -9.05 6.61 2.63
CA ALA A 42 -9.53 5.55 1.75
C ALA A 42 -9.05 4.18 2.23
N SER A 43 -9.86 3.15 2.04
CA SER A 43 -9.45 1.77 2.29
C SER A 43 -8.33 1.37 1.33
N MET A 44 -7.40 0.54 1.80
CA MET A 44 -6.29 0.04 0.99
C MET A 44 -6.25 -1.48 1.03
N GLU A 45 -6.16 -2.10 -0.15
CA GLU A 45 -6.17 -3.55 -0.30
C GLU A 45 -5.11 -4.00 -1.30
N LEU A 46 -4.41 -5.10 -0.98
CA LEU A 46 -3.45 -5.71 -1.90
C LEU A 46 -4.13 -6.74 -2.79
N HIS A 47 -3.90 -6.66 -4.10
CA HIS A 47 -4.32 -7.67 -5.06
C HIS A 47 -3.11 -8.38 -5.72
N GLY A 48 -3.14 -9.70 -5.66
CA GLY A 48 -2.14 -10.62 -6.16
C GLY A 48 -1.03 -10.96 -5.16
N GLY A 49 -0.37 -12.10 -5.38
CA GLY A 49 0.69 -12.61 -4.51
C GLY A 49 0.15 -13.30 -3.25
N ALA A 50 1.00 -13.43 -2.23
CA ALA A 50 0.66 -14.15 -1.00
C ALA A 50 -0.35 -13.41 -0.09
N LEU A 51 -0.54 -12.10 -0.31
CA LEU A 51 -1.44 -11.23 0.47
C LEU A 51 -2.66 -10.79 -0.36
N ASP A 52 -3.10 -11.62 -1.31
CA ASP A 52 -4.24 -11.29 -2.17
C ASP A 52 -5.49 -11.02 -1.32
N ARG A 53 -6.16 -9.89 -1.63
CA ARG A 53 -7.36 -9.37 -0.98
C ARG A 53 -7.23 -9.10 0.52
N HIS A 54 -6.02 -8.79 0.99
CA HIS A 54 -5.81 -8.36 2.37
C HIS A 54 -5.90 -6.84 2.49
N ALA A 55 -6.64 -6.39 3.51
CA ALA A 55 -6.61 -5.01 3.96
C ALA A 55 -5.22 -4.68 4.52
N VAL A 56 -4.72 -3.49 4.20
CA VAL A 56 -3.43 -3.00 4.65
C VAL A 56 -3.52 -1.58 5.19
N ASP A 57 -2.65 -1.28 6.15
CA ASP A 57 -2.46 0.06 6.69
C ASP A 57 -1.10 0.61 6.31
N VAL A 58 -1.05 1.93 6.10
CA VAL A 58 0.19 2.66 5.88
C VAL A 58 0.90 2.83 7.22
N THR A 59 2.10 2.28 7.34
CA THR A 59 2.89 2.36 8.59
C THR A 59 4.11 3.26 8.45
N GLU A 60 4.66 3.39 7.24
CA GLU A 60 5.78 4.28 6.97
C GLU A 60 5.71 4.81 5.53
N ILE A 61 6.05 6.09 5.35
CA ILE A 61 6.34 6.68 4.05
C ILE A 61 7.74 7.29 4.12
N ARG A 62 8.64 6.83 3.25
CA ARG A 62 10.01 7.34 3.15
C ARG A 62 10.27 7.87 1.75
N MET A 63 10.63 9.15 1.67
CA MET A 63 11.01 9.80 0.42
C MET A 63 12.53 9.98 0.39
N HIS A 64 13.19 9.48 -0.65
CA HIS A 64 14.62 9.65 -0.85
C HIS A 64 14.96 9.89 -2.32
N GLY A 65 15.43 11.10 -2.64
CA GLY A 65 15.67 11.51 -4.03
C GLY A 65 14.39 11.47 -4.84
N CYS A 66 14.38 10.68 -5.92
CA CYS A 66 13.21 10.51 -6.80
C CYS A 66 12.36 9.27 -6.45
N ALA A 67 12.69 8.55 -5.39
CA ALA A 67 11.97 7.34 -4.97
C ALA A 67 11.13 7.62 -3.72
N THR A 68 9.86 7.18 -3.75
CA THR A 68 9.01 7.14 -2.55
C THR A 68 8.70 5.70 -2.21
N LYS A 69 9.17 5.27 -1.05
CA LYS A 69 8.89 3.95 -0.49
C LYS A 69 7.77 4.04 0.53
N VAL A 70 6.83 3.13 0.42
CA VAL A 70 5.69 3.01 1.33
C VAL A 70 5.71 1.63 1.94
N THR A 71 5.62 1.57 3.27
CA THR A 71 5.47 0.32 4.01
C THR A 71 4.00 0.11 4.36
N LEU A 72 3.44 -0.97 3.83
CA LEU A 72 2.05 -1.37 4.00
C LEU A 72 2.02 -2.68 4.78
N MET A 73 1.38 -2.68 5.94
CA MET A 73 1.26 -3.86 6.79
C MET A 73 -0.16 -4.38 6.73
N THR A 74 -0.35 -5.71 6.68
CA THR A 74 -1.69 -6.27 6.79
C THR A 74 -2.30 -5.78 8.07
N THR A 75 -3.50 -5.21 7.99
CA THR A 75 -4.26 -4.84 9.18
C THR A 75 -4.38 -6.11 9.99
N HIS A 76 -3.82 -6.13 11.21
CA HIS A 76 -4.13 -7.20 12.14
C HIS A 76 -5.65 -7.18 12.24
N GLU A 77 -6.33 -8.27 11.85
CA GLU A 77 -7.68 -8.50 12.31
C GLU A 77 -7.59 -8.43 13.83
N MET A 78 -7.96 -7.28 14.41
CA MET A 78 -8.27 -7.22 15.81
C MET A 78 -9.47 -8.13 15.93
N ALA A 79 -9.21 -9.41 16.22
CA ALA A 79 -10.21 -10.33 16.67
C ALA A 79 -10.90 -9.61 17.83
N LEU A 80 -12.10 -9.08 17.58
CA LEU A 80 -12.97 -8.62 18.64
C LEU A 80 -13.24 -9.86 19.50
N ASN A 81 -12.56 -9.93 20.65
CA ASN A 81 -12.95 -10.78 21.76
C ASN A 81 -14.03 -10.08 22.57
#